data_AF-A0A537N9H3-F1
#
_entry.id   AF-A0A537N9H3-F1
#
_cell.length_a   1.000
_cell.length_b   1.000
_cell.length_c   1.000
_cell.angle_alpha   90.00
_cell.angle_beta   90.00
_cell.angle_gamma   90.00
#
_symmetry.space_group_name_H-M   'P 1'
#
loop_
_entity.id
_entity.type
_entity.pdbx_description
1 polymer ?
#
loop_
_entity_poly.entity_id
_entity_poly.type
_entity_poly.pdbx_seq_one_letter_code
_entity_poly.pdbx_strand_id
1 'polypeptide(L)'
;MEHVRAIGLMSGTSLDGVDVALIETDGENIAGFGPTACRPYTPPERELLRRALVDAAGLADRNARPGVLKEAEALVTETHAQAAGRFLRDEGLGKDVAVVGFHGQTVLHRPDAGLSVQLGDG
;
A
#
# COMPACT_ATOMS: atom_id res chain seq x y z
N MET A 1 -25.31 -4.62 -12.81
CA MET A 1 -23.95 -5.16 -13.00
C MET A 1 -23.68 -6.12 -11.85
N GLU A 2 -22.76 -7.07 -12.01
CA GLU A 2 -22.42 -7.98 -10.91
C GLU A 2 -21.54 -7.23 -9.90
N HIS A 3 -21.89 -7.29 -8.62
CA HIS A 3 -21.05 -6.71 -7.56
C HIS A 3 -19.96 -7.70 -7.18
N VAL A 4 -18.75 -7.19 -7.02
CA VAL A 4 -17.58 -7.95 -6.56
C VAL A 4 -17.07 -7.39 -5.24
N ARG A 5 -16.35 -8.23 -4.49
CA ARG A 5 -15.57 -7.76 -3.35
C ARG A 5 -14.19 -7.31 -3.82
N ALA A 6 -13.80 -6.12 -3.41
CA ALA A 6 -12.48 -5.57 -3.62
C ALA A 6 -11.86 -5.22 -2.27
N ILE A 7 -10.54 -5.40 -2.13
CA ILE A 7 -9.82 -4.86 -0.97
C ILE A 7 -8.90 -3.73 -1.41
N GLY A 8 -8.79 -2.70 -0.60
CA GLY A 8 -7.79 -1.63 -0.75
C GLY A 8 -6.70 -1.78 0.31
N LEU A 9 -5.46 -1.56 -0.11
CA LEU A 9 -4.27 -1.53 0.73
C LEU A 9 -3.64 -0.14 0.66
N MET A 10 -3.38 0.46 1.82
CA MET A 10 -2.78 1.78 1.89
C MET A 10 -1.81 1.88 3.05
N SER A 11 -0.67 2.53 2.81
CA SER A 11 0.20 3.01 3.87
C SER A 11 0.35 4.52 3.78
N GLY A 12 -0.11 5.20 4.84
CA GLY A 12 -0.09 6.65 4.94
C GLY A 12 1.32 7.21 5.18
N THR A 13 1.46 8.53 5.09
CA THR A 13 2.74 9.21 5.34
C THR A 13 3.16 9.20 6.82
N SER A 14 2.26 8.82 7.73
CA SER A 14 2.58 8.64 9.15
C SER A 14 3.48 7.43 9.42
N LEU A 15 3.56 6.48 8.46
CA LEU A 15 4.34 5.24 8.58
C LEU A 15 3.89 4.38 9.77
N ASP A 16 2.59 4.41 10.11
CA ASP A 16 2.06 3.62 11.23
C ASP A 16 1.92 2.14 10.87
N GLY A 17 1.59 1.84 9.61
CA GLY A 17 1.37 0.49 9.12
C GLY A 17 0.74 0.45 7.74
N VAL A 18 0.25 -0.74 7.38
CA VAL A 18 -0.56 -0.98 6.18
C VAL A 18 -1.98 -1.28 6.60
N ASP A 19 -2.91 -0.43 6.17
CA ASP A 19 -4.34 -0.61 6.34
C ASP A 19 -4.91 -1.46 5.21
N VAL A 20 -5.90 -2.29 5.55
CA VAL A 20 -6.69 -3.11 4.64
C VAL A 20 -8.16 -2.80 4.86
N ALA A 21 -8.91 -2.57 3.79
CA ALA A 21 -10.36 -2.38 3.86
C ALA A 21 -11.05 -3.12 2.71
N LEU A 22 -12.18 -3.76 3.00
CA LEU A 22 -13.02 -4.40 2.00
C LEU A 22 -14.19 -3.51 1.60
N ILE A 23 -14.52 -3.49 0.32
CA ILE A 23 -15.77 -2.95 -0.22
C ILE A 23 -16.45 -3.95 -1.15
N GLU A 24 -17.75 -3.79 -1.32
CA GLU A 24 -18.53 -4.42 -2.40
C GLU A 24 -18.88 -3.34 -3.43
N THR A 25 -18.58 -3.59 -4.70
CA THR A 25 -18.71 -2.59 -5.76
C THR A 25 -19.02 -3.23 -7.11
N ASP A 26 -19.72 -2.51 -7.99
CA ASP A 26 -19.86 -2.85 -9.42
C ASP A 26 -18.79 -2.16 -10.30
N GLY A 27 -17.81 -1.47 -9.70
CA GLY A 27 -16.77 -0.71 -10.37
C GLY A 27 -17.09 0.79 -10.54
N GLU A 28 -18.34 1.20 -10.37
CA GLU A 28 -18.78 2.60 -10.43
C GLU A 28 -19.35 3.08 -9.09
N ASN A 29 -20.14 2.22 -8.44
CA ASN A 29 -20.82 2.48 -7.18
C ASN A 29 -20.31 1.54 -6.08
N ILE A 30 -20.28 2.04 -4.85
CA ILE A 30 -20.02 1.22 -3.65
C ILE A 30 -21.37 0.73 -3.13
N ALA A 31 -21.59 -0.59 -3.18
CA ALA A 31 -22.78 -1.24 -2.66
C ALA A 31 -22.70 -1.52 -1.15
N GLY A 32 -21.48 -1.65 -0.61
CA GLY A 32 -21.28 -1.90 0.82
C GLY A 32 -19.83 -1.79 1.27
N PHE A 33 -19.66 -1.65 2.58
CA PHE A 33 -18.36 -1.68 3.26
C PHE A 33 -18.24 -2.95 4.09
N GLY A 34 -17.07 -3.55 4.08
CA GLY A 34 -16.74 -4.75 4.82
C GLY A 34 -15.77 -4.51 5.98
N PRO A 35 -15.13 -5.58 6.49
CA PRO A 35 -14.17 -5.48 7.57
C PRO A 35 -12.92 -4.66 7.18
N THR A 36 -12.20 -4.24 8.21
CA THR A 36 -10.93 -3.50 8.07
C THR A 36 -9.89 -4.09 9.01
N ALA A 37 -8.61 -3.93 8.67
CA ALA A 37 -7.49 -4.33 9.53
C ALA A 37 -6.29 -3.42 9.30
N CYS A 38 -5.35 -3.46 10.24
CA CYS A 38 -4.06 -2.77 10.12
C CYS A 38 -2.93 -3.74 10.49
N ARG A 39 -1.87 -3.73 9.68
CA ARG A 39 -0.57 -4.37 9.97
C ARG A 39 0.39 -3.25 10.37
N PRO A 40 0.69 -3.04 11.66
CA PRO A 40 1.58 -1.97 12.08
C PRO A 40 3.01 -2.21 11.61
N TYR A 41 3.74 -1.16 11.22
CA TYR A 41 5.18 -1.27 10.98
C TYR A 41 5.94 -1.43 12.29
N THR A 42 6.91 -2.33 12.30
CA THR A 42 7.86 -2.47 13.41
C THR A 42 8.82 -1.27 13.46
N PRO A 43 9.48 -1.01 14.61
CA PRO A 43 10.43 0.10 14.70
C PRO A 43 11.54 0.09 13.62
N PRO A 44 12.19 -1.05 13.29
CA PRO A 44 13.20 -1.10 12.23
C PRO A 44 12.64 -0.82 10.83
N GLU A 45 11.43 -1.32 10.53
CA GLU A 45 10.77 -1.06 9.25
C GLU A 45 10.45 0.42 9.08
N ARG A 46 9.90 1.07 10.12
CA ARG A 46 9.65 2.51 10.10
C ARG A 46 10.94 3.30 9.89
N GLU A 47 12.04 2.86 10.50
CA GLU A 47 13.33 3.51 10.33
C GLU A 47 13.86 3.38 8.89
N LEU A 48 13.72 2.20 8.26
CA LEU A 48 14.03 2.02 6.85
C LEU A 48 13.19 2.95 5.95
N LEU A 49 11.89 3.04 6.20
CA LEU A 49 10.99 3.92 5.43
C LEU A 49 11.31 5.40 5.62
N ARG A 50 11.70 5.82 6.84
CA ARG A 50 12.17 7.20 7.08
C ARG A 50 13.43 7.53 6.31
N ARG A 51 14.40 6.61 6.25
CA ARG A 51 15.60 6.78 5.42
C ARG A 51 15.24 6.86 3.93
N ALA A 52 14.29 6.04 3.48
CA ALA A 52 13.81 6.10 2.10
C ALA A 52 13.15 7.46 1.76
N LEU A 53 12.42 8.09 2.69
CA LEU A 53 11.90 9.45 2.50
C LEU A 53 13.02 10.48 2.28
N VAL A 54 14.11 10.37 3.04
CA VAL A 54 15.29 11.24 2.91
C VAL A 54 15.98 11.03 1.57
N ASP A 55 16.25 9.78 1.20
CA ASP A 55 16.91 9.43 -0.06
C ASP A 55 16.05 9.79 -1.30
N ALA A 56 14.71 9.76 -1.16
CA ALA A 56 13.77 10.12 -2.21
C ALA A 56 13.59 11.64 -2.42
N ALA A 57 13.96 12.47 -1.44
CA ALA A 57 13.71 13.91 -1.47
C ALA A 57 14.33 14.61 -2.70
N GLY A 58 15.42 14.07 -3.23
CA GLY A 58 16.13 14.61 -4.41
C GLY A 58 15.66 14.07 -5.75
N LEU A 59 14.69 13.15 -5.80
CA LEU A 59 14.34 12.47 -7.06
C LEU A 59 13.74 13.42 -8.10
N ALA A 60 14.23 13.25 -9.33
CA ALA A 60 13.68 13.83 -10.55
C ALA A 60 13.18 12.76 -11.53
N ASP A 61 13.61 11.51 -11.36
CA ASP A 61 13.14 10.34 -12.10
C ASP A 61 12.33 9.45 -11.16
N ARG A 62 11.12 9.07 -11.60
CA ARG A 62 10.20 8.24 -10.83
C ARG A 62 10.65 6.79 -10.67
N ASN A 63 11.50 6.31 -11.58
CA ASN A 63 11.98 4.93 -11.59
C ASN A 63 13.29 4.76 -10.82
N ALA A 64 13.94 5.87 -10.45
CA ALA A 64 15.17 5.81 -9.69
C ALA A 64 14.92 5.25 -8.28
N ARG A 65 15.88 4.46 -7.81
CA ARG A 65 15.89 3.82 -6.48
C ARG A 65 17.26 4.03 -5.79
N PRO A 66 17.71 5.27 -5.56
CA PRO A 66 18.96 5.54 -4.86
C PRO A 66 18.92 5.06 -3.40
N GLY A 67 20.10 4.94 -2.78
CA GLY A 67 20.23 4.64 -1.36
C GLY A 67 19.44 3.40 -0.96
N VAL A 68 18.55 3.55 0.02
CA VAL A 68 17.77 2.42 0.56
C VAL A 68 16.42 2.18 -0.15
N LEU A 69 16.09 2.91 -1.22
CA LEU A 69 14.76 2.84 -1.83
C LEU A 69 14.38 1.44 -2.34
N LYS A 70 15.35 0.69 -2.88
CA LYS A 70 15.10 -0.68 -3.35
C LYS A 70 14.77 -1.63 -2.20
N GLU A 71 15.46 -1.48 -1.06
CA GLU A 71 15.19 -2.27 0.15
C GLU A 71 13.82 -1.91 0.73
N ALA A 72 13.52 -0.61 0.78
CA ALA A 72 12.23 -0.11 1.23
C ALA A 72 11.07 -0.57 0.32
N GLU A 73 11.26 -0.61 -1.00
CA GLU A 73 10.27 -1.13 -1.95
C GLU A 73 9.96 -2.61 -1.74
N ALA A 74 10.99 -3.43 -1.54
CA ALA A 74 10.81 -4.85 -1.21
C ALA A 74 10.06 -5.01 0.13
N LEU A 75 10.44 -4.23 1.15
CA LEU A 75 9.74 -4.23 2.44
C LEU A 75 8.26 -3.83 2.30
N VAL A 76 7.96 -2.76 1.56
CA VAL A 76 6.59 -2.26 1.38
C VAL A 76 5.74 -3.32 0.69
N THR A 77 6.25 -3.93 -0.37
CA THR A 77 5.58 -5.00 -1.12
C THR A 77 5.25 -6.18 -0.21
N GLU A 78 6.26 -6.69 0.50
CA GLU A 78 6.10 -7.83 1.41
C GLU A 78 5.11 -7.50 2.54
N THR A 79 5.19 -6.30 3.12
CA THR A 79 4.29 -5.91 4.22
C THR A 79 2.84 -5.80 3.77
N HIS A 80 2.60 -5.29 2.55
CA HIS A 80 1.26 -5.23 1.97
C HIS A 80 0.71 -6.63 1.68
N ALA A 81 1.55 -7.52 1.12
CA ALA A 81 1.18 -8.92 0.90
C ALA A 81 0.85 -9.65 2.22
N GLN A 82 1.63 -9.41 3.28
CA GLN A 82 1.35 -9.94 4.62
C GLN A 82 0.03 -9.40 5.20
N ALA A 83 -0.23 -8.10 5.06
CA ALA A 83 -1.45 -7.46 5.54
C ALA A 83 -2.69 -8.05 4.83
N ALA A 84 -2.67 -8.11 3.49
CA ALA A 84 -3.73 -8.70 2.70
C ALA A 84 -3.93 -10.19 3.02
N GLY A 85 -2.84 -10.97 3.03
CA GLY A 85 -2.89 -12.40 3.32
C GLY A 85 -3.42 -12.70 4.72
N ARG A 86 -3.05 -11.91 5.73
CA ARG A 86 -3.59 -12.04 7.09
C ARG A 86 -5.07 -11.69 7.14
N PHE A 87 -5.47 -10.57 6.55
CA PHE A 87 -6.86 -10.13 6.49
C PHE A 87 -7.77 -11.18 5.83
N LEU A 88 -7.38 -11.70 4.66
CA LEU A 88 -8.16 -12.73 3.95
C LEU A 88 -8.31 -14.03 4.76
N ARG A 89 -7.28 -14.41 5.54
CA ARG A 89 -7.36 -15.58 6.42
C ARG A 89 -8.25 -15.33 7.63
N ASP A 90 -8.06 -14.20 8.32
CA ASP A 90 -8.75 -13.88 9.56
C ASP A 90 -10.27 -13.68 9.30
N GLU A 91 -10.64 -13.12 8.14
CA GLU A 91 -12.03 -12.91 7.74
C GLU A 91 -12.65 -14.10 6.95
N GLY A 92 -11.86 -15.14 6.66
CA GLY A 92 -12.34 -16.29 5.88
C GLY A 92 -12.71 -15.96 4.42
N LEU A 93 -12.14 -14.89 3.85
CA LEU A 93 -12.51 -14.33 2.54
C LEU A 93 -11.71 -14.92 1.36
N GLY A 94 -10.70 -15.74 1.62
CA GLY A 94 -10.00 -16.60 0.64
C GLY A 94 -10.01 -16.13 -0.82
N LYS A 95 -10.84 -16.77 -1.66
CA LYS A 95 -10.95 -16.54 -3.11
C LYS A 95 -12.09 -15.57 -3.50
N ASP A 96 -12.80 -15.01 -2.52
CA ASP A 96 -13.99 -14.20 -2.76
C ASP A 96 -13.66 -12.73 -3.09
N VAL A 97 -12.39 -12.34 -3.01
CA VAL A 97 -11.91 -11.01 -3.39
C VAL A 97 -11.43 -11.05 -4.84
N ALA A 98 -12.09 -10.26 -5.69
CA ALA A 98 -11.82 -10.24 -7.12
C ALA A 98 -10.62 -9.35 -7.49
N VAL A 99 -10.35 -8.30 -6.71
CA VAL A 99 -9.29 -7.34 -7.00
C VAL A 99 -8.71 -6.73 -5.71
N VAL A 100 -7.42 -6.41 -5.77
CA VAL A 100 -6.68 -5.70 -4.73
C VAL A 100 -6.23 -4.35 -5.29
N GLY A 101 -6.65 -3.26 -4.65
CA GLY A 101 -6.08 -1.94 -4.89
C GLY A 101 -4.83 -1.77 -4.04
N PHE A 102 -3.67 -1.59 -4.68
CA PHE A 102 -2.39 -1.41 -4.00
C PHE A 102 -1.91 0.04 -4.17
N HIS A 103 -1.96 0.84 -3.10
CA HIS A 103 -1.40 2.19 -3.15
C HIS A 103 0.13 2.21 -2.95
N GLY A 104 0.64 1.31 -2.11
CA GLY A 104 2.04 1.32 -1.67
C GLY A 104 2.35 2.45 -0.70
N GLN A 105 3.62 2.83 -0.61
CA GLN A 105 4.11 3.90 0.26
C GLN A 105 4.62 5.07 -0.57
N THR A 106 3.99 6.24 -0.44
CA THR A 106 4.53 7.45 -1.08
C THR A 106 5.82 7.88 -0.39
N VAL A 107 6.88 8.08 -1.19
CA VAL A 107 8.16 8.64 -0.74
C VAL A 107 8.49 10.00 -1.34
N LEU A 108 7.82 10.37 -2.43
CA LEU A 108 7.90 11.71 -3.01
C LEU A 108 6.56 12.10 -3.65
N HIS A 109 6.13 13.33 -3.40
CA HIS A 109 4.96 13.93 -4.04
C HIS A 109 5.25 15.40 -4.39
N ARG A 110 5.34 15.69 -5.70
CA ARG A 110 5.61 17.01 -6.28
C ARG A 110 4.62 17.28 -7.42
N PRO A 111 3.37 17.66 -7.11
CA PRO A 111 2.32 17.85 -8.12
C PRO A 111 2.65 18.96 -9.12
N ASP A 112 3.30 20.04 -8.69
CA ASP A 112 3.74 21.14 -9.58
C ASP A 112 4.74 20.69 -10.64
N ALA A 113 5.45 19.59 -10.39
CA ALA A 113 6.38 18.96 -11.32
C ALA A 113 5.80 17.71 -12.00
N GLY A 114 4.53 17.39 -11.75
CA GLY A 114 3.89 16.16 -12.27
C GLY A 114 4.55 14.87 -11.78
N LEU A 115 5.27 14.89 -10.65
CA LEU A 115 6.07 13.78 -10.16
C LEU A 115 5.52 13.23 -8.85
N SER A 116 5.18 11.95 -8.83
CA SER A 116 4.94 11.18 -7.61
C SER A 116 5.64 9.84 -7.70
N VAL A 117 6.18 9.41 -6.56
CA VAL A 117 6.87 8.13 -6.39
C VAL A 117 6.25 7.40 -5.20
N GLN A 118 5.61 6.28 -5.50
CA GLN A 118 5.16 5.28 -4.55
C GLN A 118 6.10 4.08 -4.66
N LEU A 119 6.51 3.54 -3.51
CA LEU A 119 7.25 2.30 -3.43
C LEU A 119 6.27 1.12 -3.31
N GLY A 120 6.61 0.02 -3.98
CA GLY A 120 5.91 -1.25 -3.95
C GLY A 120 5.75 -1.85 -5.35
N ASP A 121 5.70 -3.19 -5.43
CA ASP A 121 5.56 -3.99 -6.65
C ASP A 121 4.25 -4.80 -6.58
N GLY A 122 3.13 -4.08 -6.64
CA GLY A 122 1.77 -4.61 -6.47
C GLY A 122 0.94 -4.63 -7.75
#